data_AF-A0A2V5ZQG7-F1
#
_entry.id   AF-A0A2V5ZQG7-F1
#
_cell.length_a   1.000
_cell.length_b   1.000
_cell.length_c   1.000
_cell.angle_alpha   90.00
_cell.angle_beta   90.00
_cell.angle_gamma   90.00
#
_symmetry.space_group_name_H-M   'P 1'
#
loop_
_entity.id
_entity.type
_entity.pdbx_description
1 polymer ?
#
loop_
_entity_poly.entity_id
_entity_poly.type
_entity_poly.pdbx_seq_one_letter_code
_entity_poly.pdbx_strand_id
1 'polypeptide(L)'
;QGFEDYGKTEDLLKKLMQGGANWRDVARTLQVRYIFWGKDEKKNYAGSQRPWEKTAALAASGTWGAIYDLEKPPLPGETPPPAPTTP
;
A
#
# COMPACT_ATOMS: atom_id res chain seq x y z
N GLN A 1 3.30 -8.70 -28.22
CA GLN A 1 3.75 -7.56 -27.41
C GLN A 1 3.11 -7.44 -26.02
N GLY A 2 1.82 -7.75 -25.80
CA GLY A 2 1.18 -7.49 -24.49
C GLY A 2 1.60 -8.32 -23.27
N PHE A 3 2.33 -9.43 -23.44
CA PHE A 3 2.74 -10.31 -22.32
C PHE A 3 4.00 -9.84 -21.59
N GLU A 4 4.91 -9.14 -22.28
CA GLU A 4 6.17 -8.64 -21.70
C GLU A 4 5.92 -7.44 -20.78
N ASP A 5 4.94 -6.59 -21.12
CA ASP A 5 4.51 -5.46 -20.29
C ASP A 5 3.73 -5.92 -19.05
N TYR A 6 2.96 -7.02 -19.17
CA TYR A 6 2.25 -7.61 -18.03
C TYR A 6 3.22 -8.11 -16.95
N GLY A 7 4.25 -8.87 -17.33
CA GLY A 7 5.25 -9.39 -16.39
C GLY A 7 6.01 -8.29 -15.65
N LYS A 8 6.34 -7.20 -16.35
CA LYS A 8 6.99 -6.02 -15.74
C LYS A 8 6.06 -5.27 -14.78
N THR A 9 4.80 -5.09 -15.18
CA THR A 9 3.78 -4.42 -14.35
C THR A 9 3.49 -5.23 -13.08
N GLU A 10 3.39 -6.56 -13.19
CA GLU A 10 3.18 -7.44 -12.05
C GLU A 10 4.36 -7.42 -11.07
N ASP A 11 5.60 -7.42 -11.57
CA ASP A 11 6.80 -7.33 -10.74
C ASP A 11 6.87 -6.00 -9.98
N LEU A 12 6.57 -4.89 -10.65
CA LEU A 12 6.48 -3.57 -10.03
C LEU A 12 5.36 -3.52 -8.99
N LEU A 13 4.19 -4.10 -9.28
CA LEU A 13 3.09 -4.16 -8.32
C LEU A 13 3.48 -4.98 -7.09
N LYS A 14 4.13 -6.14 -7.27
CA LYS A 14 4.63 -6.96 -6.15
C LYS A 14 5.64 -6.18 -5.29
N LYS A 15 6.57 -5.45 -5.91
CA LYS A 15 7.51 -4.57 -5.20
C LYS A 15 6.82 -3.46 -4.42
N LEU A 16 5.78 -2.86 -5.02
CA LEU A 16 4.92 -1.89 -4.33
C LEU A 16 4.25 -2.55 -3.13
N MET A 17 3.58 -3.68 -3.30
CA MET A 17 2.87 -4.40 -2.22
C MET A 17 3.80 -4.88 -1.10
N GLN A 18 5.07 -5.19 -1.40
CA GLN A 18 6.10 -5.50 -0.40
C GLN A 18 6.57 -4.28 0.42
N GLY A 19 6.25 -3.06 -0.01
CA GLY A 19 6.62 -1.86 0.73
C GLY A 19 8.11 -1.54 0.71
N GLY A 20 8.79 -1.82 -0.40
CA GLY A 20 10.21 -1.48 -0.57
C GLY A 20 10.50 0.01 -0.36
N ALA A 21 11.75 0.37 -0.09
CA ALA A 21 12.15 1.77 0.20
C ALA A 21 11.76 2.76 -0.92
N ASN A 22 11.70 2.29 -2.17
CA ASN A 22 11.33 3.06 -3.36
C ASN A 22 9.84 2.96 -3.74
N TRP A 23 8.96 2.51 -2.85
CA TRP A 23 7.54 2.29 -3.15
C TRP A 23 6.83 3.49 -3.78
N ARG A 24 7.20 4.73 -3.43
CA ARG A 24 6.62 5.96 -4.02
C ARG A 24 6.96 6.11 -5.50
N ASP A 25 8.18 5.77 -5.88
CA ASP A 25 8.62 5.82 -7.27
C ASP A 25 7.87 4.77 -8.09
N VAL A 26 7.81 3.54 -7.56
CA VAL A 26 7.06 2.44 -8.17
C VAL A 26 5.58 2.77 -8.32
N ALA A 27 4.95 3.36 -7.30
CA ALA A 27 3.55 3.79 -7.36
C ALA A 27 3.32 4.83 -8.45
N ARG A 28 4.25 5.79 -8.61
CA ARG A 28 4.18 6.79 -9.69
C ARG A 28 4.38 6.18 -11.07
N THR A 29 5.32 5.25 -11.22
CA THR A 29 5.54 4.51 -12.48
C THR A 29 4.28 3.75 -12.90
N LEU A 30 3.59 3.13 -11.93
CA LEU A 30 2.34 2.40 -12.16
C LEU A 30 1.10 3.31 -12.19
N GLN A 31 1.26 4.61 -11.94
CA GLN A 31 0.17 5.58 -11.74
C GLN A 31 -0.87 5.11 -10.68
N VAL A 32 -0.41 4.39 -9.67
CA VAL A 32 -1.24 3.92 -8.54
C VAL A 32 -1.37 5.04 -7.54
N ARG A 33 -2.59 5.53 -7.39
CA ARG A 33 -2.95 6.54 -6.39
C ARG A 33 -3.42 5.94 -5.08
N TYR A 34 -4.20 4.85 -5.13
CA TYR A 34 -4.78 4.23 -3.95
C TYR A 34 -4.25 2.82 -3.78
N ILE A 35 -3.90 2.46 -2.55
CA ILE A 35 -3.57 1.08 -2.19
C ILE A 35 -4.60 0.57 -1.19
N PHE A 36 -5.15 -0.61 -1.49
CA PHE A 36 -6.00 -1.35 -0.58
C PHE A 36 -5.17 -2.30 0.26
N TRP A 37 -5.49 -2.38 1.54
CA TRP A 37 -4.81 -3.25 2.50
C TRP A 37 -5.82 -3.98 3.40
N GLY A 38 -6.23 -5.16 2.96
CA GLY A 38 -7.18 -6.03 3.65
C GLY A 38 -6.53 -7.23 4.32
N LYS A 39 -7.35 -8.23 4.68
CA LYS A 39 -6.88 -9.48 5.29
C LYS A 39 -6.06 -10.32 4.32
N ASP A 40 -6.47 -10.38 3.06
CA ASP A 40 -5.78 -11.15 2.03
C ASP A 40 -4.42 -10.54 1.70
N GLU A 41 -4.30 -9.21 1.57
CA GLU A 41 -3.01 -8.56 1.36
C GLU A 41 -2.07 -8.81 2.54
N LYS A 42 -2.57 -8.75 3.78
CA LYS A 42 -1.78 -9.09 4.96
C LYS A 42 -1.31 -10.55 4.96
N LYS A 43 -2.12 -11.48 4.45
CA LYS A 43 -1.76 -12.90 4.36
C LYS A 43 -0.75 -13.16 3.24
N ASN A 44 -0.96 -12.57 2.06
CA ASN A 44 -0.12 -12.79 0.88
C ASN A 44 1.20 -12.00 0.94
N TYR A 45 1.21 -10.85 1.63
CA TYR A 45 2.35 -9.96 1.79
C TYR A 45 2.69 -9.75 3.26
N ALA A 46 2.77 -10.84 4.03
CA ALA A 46 3.09 -10.82 5.47
C ALA A 46 4.44 -10.15 5.79
N GLY A 47 5.39 -10.19 4.84
CA GLY A 47 6.69 -9.52 4.95
C GLY A 47 6.69 -8.04 4.52
N SER A 48 5.54 -7.45 4.19
CA SER A 48 5.48 -6.07 3.72
C SER A 48 5.77 -5.07 4.83
N GLN A 49 6.67 -4.11 4.54
CA GLN A 49 7.00 -3.04 5.47
C GLN A 49 5.90 -1.97 5.57
N ARG A 50 4.98 -1.93 4.60
CA ARG A 50 3.82 -1.03 4.56
C ARG A 50 4.17 0.43 4.93
N PRO A 51 5.17 1.04 4.31
CA PRO A 51 5.61 2.40 4.66
C PRO A 51 4.50 3.44 4.48
N TRP A 52 3.57 3.24 3.54
CA TRP A 52 2.40 4.10 3.33
C TRP A 52 1.45 4.14 4.54
N GLU A 53 1.38 3.11 5.38
CA GLU A 53 0.53 3.09 6.57
C GLU A 53 0.85 4.24 7.53
N LYS A 54 2.10 4.73 7.51
CA LYS A 54 2.57 5.87 8.33
C LYS A 54 2.76 7.16 7.54
N THR A 55 2.88 7.08 6.22
CA THR A 55 3.35 8.19 5.38
C THR A 55 2.36 8.63 4.31
N ALA A 56 1.25 7.93 4.16
CA ALA A 56 0.15 8.23 3.24
C ALA A 56 -1.13 8.54 4.02
N ALA A 57 -2.05 9.30 3.41
CA ALA A 57 -3.35 9.58 4.00
C ALA A 57 -4.26 8.35 4.01
N LEU A 58 -5.02 8.17 5.09
CA LEU A 58 -6.04 7.13 5.14
C LEU A 58 -7.29 7.64 4.42
N ALA A 59 -7.57 7.11 3.22
CA ALA A 59 -8.74 7.52 2.45
C ALA A 59 -10.03 6.90 2.98
N ALA A 60 -9.97 5.65 3.45
CA ALA A 60 -11.10 4.95 4.07
C ALA A 60 -10.62 3.74 4.88
N SER A 61 -11.37 3.34 5.90
CA SER A 61 -11.12 2.11 6.64
C SER A 61 -12.40 1.45 7.13
N GLY A 62 -12.41 0.13 7.26
CA GLY A 62 -13.51 -0.64 7.82
C GLY A 62 -13.13 -2.09 8.09
N THR A 63 -14.11 -2.93 8.41
CA THR A 63 -13.92 -4.37 8.70
C THR A 63 -13.29 -5.14 7.53
N TRP A 64 -13.41 -4.60 6.31
CA TRP A 64 -12.85 -5.14 5.08
C TRP A 64 -11.36 -4.77 4.86
N GLY A 65 -10.83 -3.75 5.55
CA GLY A 65 -9.46 -3.27 5.34
C GLY A 65 -9.32 -1.74 5.40
N ALA A 66 -8.22 -1.23 4.85
CA ALA A 66 -7.92 0.18 4.75
C ALA A 66 -7.49 0.57 3.32
N ILE A 67 -7.85 1.76 2.88
CA ILE A 67 -7.41 2.37 1.62
C ILE A 67 -6.52 3.55 1.97
N TYR A 68 -5.31 3.60 1.42
CA TYR A 68 -4.39 4.72 1.60
C TYR A 68 -4.22 5.48 0.28
N ASP A 69 -4.28 6.81 0.32
CA ASP A 69 -3.97 7.71 -0.80
C ASP A 69 -2.46 7.97 -0.81
N LEU A 70 -1.75 7.34 -1.74
CA LEU A 70 -0.29 7.37 -1.88
C LEU A 70 0.26 8.73 -2.32
N GLU A 71 -0.59 9.61 -2.85
CA GLU A 71 -0.19 10.94 -3.31
C GLU A 71 -0.33 12.00 -2.20
N LYS A 72 -1.07 11.70 -1.14
CA LYS A 72 -1.31 12.63 -0.04
C LYS A 72 -0.57 12.20 1.23
N PRO A 73 0.12 13.12 1.92
CA PRO A 73 0.59 12.85 3.27
C PRO A 73 -0.60 12.71 4.23
N PRO A 74 -0.44 12.01 5.36
CA PRO A 74 -1.46 11.91 6.38
C PRO A 74 -1.87 13.30 6.87
N LEU A 75 -3.18 13.51 7.04
CA LEU A 75 -3.71 14.77 7.52
C LEU A 75 -3.23 15.02 8.96
N PRO A 76 -2.79 16.24 9.31
CA PRO A 76 -2.41 16.57 10.67
C PRO A 76 -3.65 16.45 11.57
N GLY A 77 -3.63 15.49 12.50
CA GLY A 77 -4.72 15.22 13.44
C GLY A 77 -5.49 13.91 13.19
N GLU A 78 -5.23 13.22 12.08
CA GLU A 78 -5.76 11.88 11.86
C GLU A 78 -4.83 10.87 12.55
N THR A 79 -5.14 10.56 13.82
CA THR A 79 -4.42 9.52 14.56
C THR A 79 -4.50 8.22 13.77
N PRO A 80 -3.39 7.65 13.29
CA PRO A 80 -3.44 6.35 12.64
C PRO A 80 -4.08 5.35 13.61
N PRO A 81 -4.93 4.42 13.12
CA PRO A 81 -5.57 3.45 13.99
C PRO A 81 -4.49 2.75 14.82
N PRO A 82 -4.72 2.53 16.13
CA PRO A 82 -3.73 1.87 16.96
C PRO A 82 -3.36 0.54 16.30
N ALA A 83 -2.06 0.30 16.13
CA ALA A 83 -1.57 -0.97 15.66
C ALA A 83 -2.23 -2.10 16.48
N PRO A 84 -2.64 -3.22 15.87
CA PRO A 84 -3.27 -4.29 16.62
C PRO A 84 -2.28 -4.80 17.68
N THR A 85 -2.47 -4.38 18.93
CA THR A 85 -1.80 -4.96 20.08
C THR A 85 -2.30 -6.40 20.21
N THR A 86 -1.44 -7.33 19.85
CA THR A 86 -1.65 -8.76 20.05
C THR A 86 -1.74 -9.02 21.56
N PRO A 87 -2.79 -9.69 22.08
CA PRO A 87 -2.82 -10.14 23.47
C PRO A 87 -1.84 -11.30 23.71
#